data_AF-A0A194QZT2-F1
#
_entry.id   AF-A0A194QZT2-F1
#
_cell.length_a   1.000
_cell.length_b   1.000
_cell.length_c   1.000
_cell.angle_alpha   90.00
_cell.angle_beta   90.00
_cell.angle_gamma   90.00
#
_symmetry.space_group_name_H-M   'P 1'
#
loop_
_entity.id
_entity.type
_entity.pdbx_description
1 polymer ?
#
loop_
_entity_poly.entity_id
_entity_poly.type
_entity_poly.pdbx_seq_one_letter_code
_entity_poly.pdbx_strand_id
1 'polypeptide(L)'
;MDSKAEDITDKVEMDTVCELLDKTLLQQLHLMEEKMRYELILESNIKHGSIHLAKSRYIMGHTSVSMARLPMEASPEFSASTVCEETEIDNNKQLQVVENKDSNTVNPLHWFGILVPQNLHEAKKVFRRTIDVVVDCVNLQIRLLENIKNMEALRQYKKLLTNDLL
;
A
#
# COMPACT_ATOMS: atom_id res chain seq x y z
N MET A 1 -23.35 -37.63 -34.38
CA MET A 1 -23.28 -37.84 -32.92
C MET A 1 -22.48 -36.74 -32.23
N ASP A 2 -21.80 -35.89 -33.01
CA ASP A 2 -20.84 -34.88 -32.53
C ASP A 2 -21.50 -33.62 -31.93
N SER A 3 -22.65 -33.17 -32.45
CA SER A 3 -23.38 -31.99 -31.94
C SER A 3 -23.81 -32.08 -30.47
N LYS A 4 -23.94 -33.29 -29.91
CA LYS A 4 -24.33 -33.49 -28.51
C LYS A 4 -23.13 -33.53 -27.55
N ALA A 5 -21.93 -33.78 -28.06
CA ALA A 5 -20.69 -33.76 -27.29
C ALA A 5 -20.14 -32.32 -27.17
N GLU A 6 -20.34 -31.52 -28.22
CA GLU A 6 -19.96 -30.09 -28.27
C GLU A 6 -20.82 -29.26 -27.29
N ASP A 7 -22.15 -29.43 -27.31
CA ASP A 7 -23.10 -28.77 -26.38
C ASP A 7 -22.87 -29.13 -24.89
N ILE A 8 -22.36 -30.33 -24.60
CA ILE A 8 -21.99 -30.73 -23.23
C ILE A 8 -20.67 -30.08 -22.82
N THR A 9 -19.74 -29.89 -23.75
CA THR A 9 -18.42 -29.29 -23.49
C THR A 9 -18.56 -27.78 -23.22
N ASP A 10 -19.34 -27.07 -24.04
CA ASP A 10 -19.59 -25.63 -23.88
C ASP A 10 -20.31 -25.30 -22.56
N LYS A 11 -21.19 -26.21 -22.11
CA LYS A 11 -21.89 -26.05 -20.84
C LYS A 11 -20.98 -26.26 -19.63
N VAL A 12 -20.06 -27.22 -19.71
CA VAL A 12 -19.02 -27.42 -18.69
C VAL A 12 -18.07 -26.23 -18.65
N GLU A 13 -17.65 -25.69 -19.81
CA GLU A 13 -16.81 -24.50 -19.87
C GLU A 13 -17.53 -23.27 -19.27
N MET A 14 -18.81 -23.05 -19.59
CA MET A 14 -19.62 -21.99 -19.01
C MET A 14 -19.70 -22.07 -17.48
N ASP A 15 -19.92 -23.26 -16.93
CA ASP A 15 -20.00 -23.49 -15.48
C ASP A 15 -18.64 -23.19 -14.81
N THR A 16 -17.52 -23.61 -15.42
CA THR A 16 -16.19 -23.30 -14.89
C THR A 16 -15.87 -21.80 -14.88
N VAL A 17 -16.28 -21.06 -15.93
CA VAL A 17 -16.10 -19.61 -15.99
C VAL A 17 -16.93 -18.91 -14.91
N CYS A 18 -18.14 -19.39 -14.65
CA CYS A 18 -18.97 -18.87 -13.56
C CYS A 18 -18.32 -19.13 -12.19
N GLU A 19 -17.83 -20.35 -11.95
CA GLU A 19 -17.13 -20.70 -10.69
C GLU A 19 -15.87 -19.85 -10.48
N LEU A 20 -15.08 -19.62 -11.54
CA LEU A 20 -13.90 -18.77 -11.49
C LEU A 20 -14.27 -17.30 -11.22
N LEU A 21 -15.34 -16.79 -11.82
CA LEU A 21 -15.85 -15.44 -11.54
C LEU A 21 -16.26 -15.28 -10.08
N ASP A 22 -17.02 -16.24 -9.54
CA ASP A 22 -17.48 -16.20 -8.16
C ASP A 22 -16.29 -16.27 -7.19
N LYS A 23 -15.31 -17.14 -7.47
CA LYS A 23 -14.08 -17.23 -6.68
C LYS A 23 -13.28 -15.94 -6.71
N THR A 24 -13.12 -15.32 -7.88
CA THR A 24 -12.39 -14.06 -8.02
C THR A 24 -13.12 -12.91 -7.33
N LEU A 25 -14.45 -12.90 -7.36
CA LEU A 25 -15.26 -11.92 -6.65
C LEU A 25 -15.12 -12.07 -5.12
N LEU A 26 -15.14 -13.30 -4.60
CA LEU A 26 -14.87 -13.56 -3.18
C LEU A 26 -13.47 -13.08 -2.78
N GLN A 27 -12.46 -13.35 -3.60
CA GLN A 27 -11.11 -12.83 -3.38
C GLN A 27 -11.08 -11.29 -3.37
N GLN A 28 -11.80 -10.63 -4.28
CA GLN A 28 -11.93 -9.17 -4.29
C GLN A 28 -12.51 -8.64 -2.99
N LEU A 29 -13.56 -9.29 -2.46
CA LEU A 29 -14.18 -8.90 -1.19
C LEU A 29 -13.21 -9.04 -0.01
N HIS A 30 -12.44 -10.12 0.05
CA HIS A 30 -11.42 -10.31 1.09
C HIS A 30 -10.30 -9.27 1.02
N LEU A 31 -9.80 -8.97 -0.18
CA LEU A 31 -8.78 -7.94 -0.36
C LEU A 31 -9.33 -6.55 0.00
N MET A 32 -10.61 -6.27 -0.25
CA MET A 32 -11.24 -5.01 0.17
C MET A 32 -11.36 -4.91 1.70
N GLU A 33 -11.75 -6.00 2.38
CA GLU A 33 -11.76 -6.06 3.83
C GLU A 33 -10.37 -5.79 4.43
N GLU A 34 -9.34 -6.43 3.86
CA GLU A 34 -7.96 -6.23 4.29
C GLU A 34 -7.50 -4.77 4.06
N LYS A 35 -7.88 -4.14 2.94
CA LYS A 35 -7.60 -2.73 2.66
C LYS A 35 -8.23 -1.82 3.70
N MET A 36 -9.49 -2.06 4.07
CA MET A 36 -10.16 -1.29 5.12
C MET A 36 -9.42 -1.40 6.46
N ARG A 37 -8.88 -2.60 6.80
CA ARG A 37 -8.07 -2.76 8.02
C ARG A 37 -6.78 -1.94 7.95
N TYR A 38 -6.09 -1.93 6.81
CA TYR A 38 -4.90 -1.08 6.62
C TYR A 38 -5.21 0.42 6.77
N GLU A 39 -6.35 0.89 6.24
CA GLU A 39 -6.77 2.29 6.38
C GLU A 39 -7.03 2.68 7.84
N LEU A 40 -7.66 1.79 8.63
CA LEU A 40 -7.86 2.01 10.07
C LEU A 40 -6.53 2.06 10.83
N ILE A 41 -5.58 1.18 10.49
CA ILE A 41 -4.24 1.18 11.09
C ILE A 41 -3.49 2.47 10.73
N LEU A 42 -3.60 2.91 9.47
CA LEU A 42 -3.00 4.14 8.97
C LEU A 42 -3.54 5.36 9.73
N GLU A 43 -4.86 5.47 9.89
CA GLU A 43 -5.50 6.55 10.64
C GLU A 43 -5.01 6.56 12.10
N SER A 44 -5.00 5.39 12.75
CA SER A 44 -4.54 5.24 14.12
C SER A 44 -3.08 5.68 14.28
N ASN A 45 -2.19 5.25 13.38
CA ASN A 45 -0.78 5.60 13.42
C ASN A 45 -0.56 7.10 13.17
N ILE A 46 -1.27 7.72 12.21
CA ILE A 46 -1.19 9.17 11.96
C ILE A 46 -1.62 9.95 13.20
N LYS A 47 -2.71 9.53 13.85
CA LYS A 47 -3.19 10.17 15.08
C LYS A 47 -2.17 10.03 16.21
N HIS A 48 -1.64 8.83 16.44
CA HIS A 48 -0.63 8.58 17.48
C HIS A 48 0.66 9.37 17.23
N GLY A 49 1.18 9.35 16.00
CA GLY A 49 2.37 10.12 15.61
C GLY A 49 2.17 11.62 15.83
N SER A 50 1.00 12.15 15.45
CA SER A 50 0.64 13.56 15.64
C SER A 50 0.56 13.95 17.13
N ILE A 51 0.02 13.07 17.99
CA ILE A 51 0.00 13.29 19.44
C ILE A 51 1.42 13.34 20.01
N HIS A 52 2.30 12.45 19.57
CA HIS A 52 3.71 12.46 19.99
C HIS A 52 4.44 13.74 19.54
N LEU A 53 4.18 14.23 18.33
CA LEU A 53 4.70 15.52 17.87
C LEU A 53 4.17 16.68 18.73
N ALA A 54 2.86 16.69 19.04
CA ALA A 54 2.26 17.72 19.88
C ALA A 54 2.87 17.74 21.29
N LYS A 55 3.05 16.56 21.91
CA LYS A 55 3.73 16.42 23.21
C LYS A 55 5.17 16.90 23.14
N SER A 56 5.89 16.59 22.07
CA SER A 56 7.27 17.05 21.87
C SER A 56 7.35 18.57 21.80
N ARG A 57 6.45 19.20 21.02
CA ARG A 57 6.34 20.67 20.93
C ARG A 57 5.99 21.30 22.28
N TYR A 58 5.10 20.69 23.05
CA TYR A 58 4.75 21.17 24.39
C TYR A 58 5.96 21.14 25.33
N ILE A 59 6.71 20.05 25.34
CA ILE A 59 7.89 19.86 26.20
C ILE A 59 9.03 20.82 25.80
N MET A 60 9.31 20.96 24.51
CA MET A 60 10.44 21.78 24.03
C MET A 60 10.12 23.29 24.00
N GLY A 61 8.85 23.67 24.16
CA GLY A 61 8.41 25.05 24.07
C GLY A 61 8.29 25.57 22.64
N HIS A 62 7.76 26.79 22.52
CA HIS A 62 7.35 27.39 21.25
C HIS A 62 8.52 27.77 20.31
N THR A 63 9.73 27.97 20.84
CA THR A 63 10.92 28.41 20.08
C THR A 63 11.70 27.26 19.43
N SER A 64 11.58 26.05 19.98
CA SER A 64 12.42 24.90 19.59
C SER A 64 11.95 24.17 18.33
N VAL A 65 10.70 24.36 17.92
CA VAL A 65 10.10 23.73 16.71
C VAL A 65 9.67 24.74 15.66
N SER A 66 10.33 25.91 15.61
CA SER A 66 10.06 26.94 14.60
C SER A 66 10.46 26.47 13.19
N MET A 67 9.77 26.98 12.16
CA MET A 67 10.09 26.76 10.74
C MET A 67 11.56 27.05 10.41
N ALA A 68 12.21 27.95 11.16
CA ALA A 68 13.63 28.26 11.02
C ALA A 68 14.59 27.09 11.31
N ARG A 69 14.09 25.99 11.91
CA ARG A 69 14.87 24.76 12.17
C ARG A 69 14.78 23.76 11.03
N LEU A 70 13.85 23.94 10.10
CA LEU A 70 13.67 23.03 8.98
C LEU A 70 14.57 23.44 7.81
N PRO A 71 15.06 22.48 7.02
CA PRO A 71 15.73 22.79 5.76
C PRO A 71 14.82 23.66 4.88
N MET A 72 15.38 24.76 4.37
CA MET A 72 14.77 25.66 3.39
C MET A 72 15.43 25.47 2.02
N GLU A 73 14.93 26.15 0.98
CA GLU A 73 15.47 26.07 -0.39
C GLU A 73 16.98 26.35 -0.50
N ALA A 74 17.53 27.15 0.41
CA ALA A 74 18.97 27.45 0.47
C ALA A 74 19.81 26.40 1.23
N SER A 75 19.18 25.35 1.78
CA SER A 75 19.87 24.29 2.51
C SER A 75 20.54 23.33 1.55
N PRO A 76 21.66 22.68 1.94
CA PRO A 76 22.30 21.66 1.12
C PRO A 76 21.32 20.53 0.84
N GLU A 77 21.40 19.99 -0.38
CA GLU A 77 20.58 18.87 -0.80
C GLU A 77 20.96 17.61 0.01
N PHE A 78 19.94 16.87 0.43
CA PHE A 78 20.10 15.63 1.18
C PHE A 78 19.12 14.59 0.66
N SER A 79 19.53 13.33 0.69
CA SER A 79 18.67 12.23 0.26
C SER A 79 17.70 11.80 1.37
N ALA A 80 16.52 11.31 0.96
CA ALA A 80 15.57 10.70 1.89
C ALA A 80 16.20 9.50 2.59
N SER A 81 15.90 9.30 3.88
CA SER A 81 16.43 8.17 4.67
C SER A 81 15.89 6.82 4.23
N THR A 82 14.74 6.83 3.55
CA THR A 82 13.99 5.64 3.19
C THR A 82 13.42 5.83 1.80
N VAL A 83 13.51 4.80 0.97
CA VAL A 83 13.05 4.78 -0.42
C VAL A 83 12.11 3.61 -0.64
N CYS A 84 11.33 3.69 -1.72
CA CYS A 84 10.46 2.62 -2.16
C CYS A 84 11.10 1.94 -3.37
N GLU A 85 11.33 0.64 -3.27
CA GLU A 85 11.92 -0.17 -4.35
C GLU A 85 10.93 -1.26 -4.77
N GLU A 86 10.87 -1.55 -6.06
CA GLU A 86 10.10 -2.68 -6.58
C GLU A 86 10.95 -3.95 -6.46
N THR A 87 10.43 -4.94 -5.74
CA THR A 87 11.08 -6.24 -5.52
C THR A 87 10.18 -7.34 -6.06
N GLU A 88 10.77 -8.33 -6.73
CA GLU A 88 10.07 -9.55 -7.12
C GLU A 88 10.14 -10.54 -5.96
N ILE A 89 9.04 -10.68 -5.24
CA ILE A 89 8.89 -11.67 -4.16
C ILE A 89 7.89 -12.71 -4.66
N ASP A 90 8.33 -13.97 -4.76
CA ASP A 90 7.47 -15.10 -5.11
C ASP A 90 6.74 -14.91 -6.47
N ASN A 91 7.51 -14.54 -7.51
CA ASN A 91 7.02 -14.19 -8.87
C ASN A 91 6.00 -13.04 -8.94
N ASN A 92 5.80 -12.29 -7.85
CA ASN A 92 4.92 -11.14 -7.83
C ASN A 92 5.72 -9.86 -7.59
N LYS A 93 5.44 -8.83 -8.39
CA LYS A 93 6.04 -7.50 -8.24
C LYS A 93 5.40 -6.80 -7.04
N GLN A 94 6.21 -6.46 -6.04
CA GLN A 94 5.76 -5.79 -4.82
C GLN A 94 6.67 -4.63 -4.49
N LEU A 95 6.09 -3.56 -3.99
CA LEU A 95 6.82 -2.41 -3.47
C LEU A 95 7.29 -2.71 -2.04
N GLN A 96 8.53 -2.35 -1.74
CA GLN A 96 9.11 -2.47 -0.40
C GLN A 96 9.77 -1.17 0.05
N VAL A 97 9.61 -0.87 1.33
CA VAL A 97 10.30 0.23 2.00
C VAL A 97 11.71 -0.22 2.37
N VAL A 98 12.73 0.43 1.81
CA VAL A 98 14.14 0.10 2.03
C VAL A 98 14.89 1.32 2.56
N GLU A 99 15.90 1.11 3.42
CA GLU A 99 16.77 2.20 3.85
C GLU A 99 17.64 2.68 2.68
N ASN A 100 17.70 4.00 2.50
CA ASN A 100 18.53 4.58 1.46
C ASN A 100 20.02 4.41 1.81
N LYS A 101 20.81 3.97 0.84
CA LYS A 101 22.26 3.74 0.95
C LYS A 101 23.09 4.98 0.60
N ASP A 102 22.45 6.08 0.24
CA ASP A 102 23.13 7.33 -0.07
C ASP A 102 23.93 7.86 1.14
N SER A 103 25.14 8.34 0.87
CA SER A 103 26.05 8.86 1.90
C SER A 103 25.62 10.20 2.49
N ASN A 104 24.67 10.91 1.86
CA ASN A 104 24.18 12.24 2.26
C ASN A 104 22.80 12.19 2.95
N THR A 105 22.37 11.03 3.46
CA THR A 105 21.15 10.95 4.28
C THR A 105 21.31 11.73 5.59
N VAL A 106 20.27 12.43 6.00
CA VAL A 106 20.27 13.27 7.21
C VAL A 106 19.31 12.71 8.24
N ASN A 107 19.72 12.64 9.51
CA ASN A 107 18.82 12.30 10.60
C ASN A 107 18.03 13.55 11.05
N PRO A 108 16.72 13.64 10.78
CA PRO A 108 15.93 14.85 11.01
C PRO A 108 15.81 15.26 12.48
N LEU A 109 16.08 14.34 13.41
CA LEU A 109 16.00 14.63 14.84
C LEU A 109 17.02 15.69 15.27
N HIS A 110 18.18 15.75 14.61
CA HIS A 110 19.22 16.73 14.94
C HIS A 110 18.83 18.17 14.60
N TRP A 111 17.83 18.38 13.73
CA TRP A 111 17.31 19.71 13.43
C TRP A 111 16.71 20.40 14.66
N PHE A 112 16.29 19.61 15.65
CA PHE A 112 15.68 20.08 16.89
C PHE A 112 16.66 20.19 18.06
N GLY A 113 17.97 20.07 17.81
CA GLY A 113 19.04 20.23 18.80
C GLY A 113 19.54 18.91 19.39
N ILE A 114 20.37 19.02 20.44
CA ILE A 114 21.08 17.87 21.05
C ILE A 114 20.15 17.09 22.00
N LEU A 115 19.23 17.79 22.68
CA LEU A 115 18.33 17.19 23.67
C LEU A 115 16.94 16.98 23.06
N VAL A 116 16.78 15.88 22.32
CA VAL A 116 15.52 15.52 21.66
C VAL A 116 14.60 14.80 22.66
N PRO A 117 13.34 15.23 22.86
CA PRO A 117 12.41 14.53 23.75
C PRO A 117 12.10 13.12 23.27
N GLN A 118 11.86 12.20 24.22
CA GLN A 118 11.49 10.81 23.92
C GLN A 118 10.26 10.73 22.98
N ASN A 119 9.28 11.62 23.17
CA ASN A 119 8.09 11.65 22.31
C ASN A 119 8.45 11.92 20.84
N LEU A 120 9.50 12.67 20.53
CA LEU A 120 9.88 12.94 19.14
C LEU A 120 10.54 11.70 18.50
N HIS A 121 11.26 10.90 19.30
CA HIS A 121 11.72 9.58 18.88
C HIS A 121 10.55 8.62 18.62
N GLU A 122 9.55 8.61 19.49
CA GLU A 122 8.35 7.79 19.29
C GLU A 122 7.56 8.23 18.05
N ALA A 123 7.42 9.54 17.82
CA ALA A 123 6.81 10.05 16.58
C ALA A 123 7.55 9.53 15.34
N LYS A 124 8.89 9.63 15.31
CA LYS A 124 9.71 9.09 14.21
C LYS A 124 9.45 7.60 13.97
N LYS A 125 9.41 6.79 15.05
CA LYS A 125 9.13 5.35 14.94
C LYS A 125 7.74 5.09 14.37
N VAL A 126 6.72 5.77 14.89
CA VAL A 126 5.33 5.62 14.43
C VAL A 126 5.23 5.99 12.95
N PHE A 127 5.75 7.14 12.53
CA PHE A 127 5.70 7.54 11.12
C PHE A 127 6.49 6.61 10.19
N ARG A 128 7.64 6.08 10.64
CA ARG A 128 8.37 5.06 9.87
C ARG A 128 7.50 3.82 9.66
N ARG A 129 6.85 3.34 10.72
CA ARG A 129 5.92 2.20 10.60
C ARG A 129 4.71 2.53 9.73
N THR A 130 4.22 3.77 9.78
CA THR A 130 3.14 4.23 8.91
C THR A 130 3.52 4.13 7.43
N ILE A 131 4.76 4.48 7.06
CA ILE A 131 5.24 4.36 5.68
C ILE A 131 5.23 2.89 5.23
N ASP A 132 5.68 1.95 6.07
CA ASP A 132 5.60 0.51 5.77
C ASP A 132 4.14 0.09 5.47
N VAL A 133 3.21 0.46 6.36
CA VAL A 133 1.78 0.15 6.24
C VAL A 133 1.16 0.76 4.97
N VAL A 134 1.58 1.96 4.58
CA VAL A 134 1.12 2.60 3.34
C VAL A 134 1.58 1.80 2.13
N VAL A 135 2.84 1.36 2.09
CA VAL A 135 3.37 0.55 0.99
C VAL A 135 2.66 -0.81 0.91
N ASP A 136 2.41 -1.46 2.05
CA ASP A 136 1.61 -2.69 2.12
C ASP A 136 0.19 -2.48 1.56
N CYS A 137 -0.44 -1.34 1.90
CA CYS A 137 -1.75 -0.97 1.37
C CYS A 137 -1.71 -0.71 -0.15
N VAL A 138 -0.66 -0.08 -0.67
CA VAL A 138 -0.49 0.11 -2.12
C VAL A 138 -0.32 -1.22 -2.84
N ASN A 139 0.47 -2.15 -2.30
CA ASN A 139 0.60 -3.50 -2.85
C ASN A 139 -0.75 -4.22 -2.91
N LEU A 140 -1.56 -4.08 -1.87
CA LEU A 140 -2.91 -4.63 -1.84
C LEU A 140 -3.84 -3.98 -2.88
N GLN A 141 -3.72 -2.66 -3.08
CA GLN A 141 -4.45 -1.93 -4.12
C GLN A 141 -4.08 -2.40 -5.52
N ILE A 142 -2.79 -2.69 -5.78
CA ILE A 142 -2.33 -3.26 -7.06
C ILE A 142 -3.05 -4.60 -7.31
N ARG A 143 -3.06 -5.50 -6.32
CA ARG A 143 -3.77 -6.81 -6.43
C ARG A 143 -5.28 -6.66 -6.65
N LEU A 144 -5.92 -5.70 -5.98
CA LEU A 144 -7.34 -5.37 -6.19
C LEU A 144 -7.61 -4.95 -7.64
N LEU A 145 -6.72 -4.15 -8.23
CA LEU A 145 -6.84 -3.71 -9.62
C LEU A 145 -6.62 -4.85 -10.60
N GLU A 146 -5.67 -5.74 -10.31
CA GLU A 146 -5.42 -6.96 -11.11
C GLU A 146 -6.63 -7.89 -11.10
N ASN A 147 -7.22 -8.14 -9.92
CA ASN A 147 -8.43 -8.95 -9.81
C ASN A 147 -9.61 -8.36 -10.57
N ILE A 148 -9.78 -7.03 -10.57
CA ILE A 148 -10.80 -6.37 -11.40
C ILE A 148 -10.57 -6.65 -12.88
N LYS A 149 -9.34 -6.50 -13.37
CA LYS A 149 -9.00 -6.82 -14.78
C LYS A 149 -9.27 -8.28 -15.11
N ASN A 150 -8.93 -9.21 -14.21
CA ASN A 150 -9.19 -10.63 -14.40
C ASN A 150 -10.69 -10.92 -14.47
N MET A 151 -11.50 -10.32 -13.59
CA MET A 151 -12.97 -10.44 -13.64
C MET A 151 -13.54 -9.87 -14.94
N GLU A 152 -13.03 -8.73 -15.42
CA GLU A 152 -13.46 -8.15 -16.68
C GLU A 152 -13.16 -9.08 -17.87
N ALA A 153 -11.96 -9.67 -17.91
CA ALA A 153 -11.58 -10.64 -18.94
C ALA A 153 -12.48 -11.89 -18.90
N LEU A 154 -12.72 -12.47 -17.73
CA LEU A 154 -13.61 -13.62 -17.56
C LEU A 154 -15.06 -13.28 -17.96
N ARG A 155 -15.54 -12.07 -17.66
CA ARG A 155 -16.87 -11.60 -18.08
C ARG A 155 -16.95 -11.41 -19.60
N GLN A 156 -15.89 -10.96 -20.24
CA GLN A 156 -15.83 -10.86 -21.71
C GLN A 156 -15.85 -12.25 -22.34
N TYR A 157 -15.04 -13.18 -21.82
CA TYR A 157 -15.01 -14.56 -22.30
C TYR A 157 -16.36 -15.26 -22.14
N LYS A 158 -17.02 -15.09 -20.99
CA LYS A 158 -18.39 -15.58 -20.77
C LYS A 158 -19.37 -15.07 -21.83
N LYS A 159 -19.28 -13.78 -22.22
CA LYS A 159 -20.15 -13.22 -23.26
C LYS A 159 -19.91 -13.84 -24.64
N LEU A 160 -18.65 -14.17 -24.97
CA LEU A 160 -18.32 -14.84 -26.23
C LEU A 160 -18.96 -16.22 -26.28
N LEU A 161 -18.76 -17.03 -25.24
CA LEU A 161 -19.38 -18.36 -25.10
C LEU A 161 -20.92 -18.31 -25.20
N THR A 162 -21.56 -17.32 -24.57
CA THR A 162 -23.02 -17.16 -24.66
C THR A 162 -23.49 -16.75 -26.06
N ASN A 163 -22.69 -15.98 -26.80
CA ASN A 163 -23.03 -15.55 -28.16
C ASN A 163 -22.80 -16.65 -29.20
N ASP A 164 -21.85 -17.57 -28.97
CA ASP A 164 -21.61 -18.73 -29.84
C ASP A 164 -22.71 -19.81 -29.71
N LEU A 165 -23.49 -19.76 -28.62
CA LEU A 165 -24.65 -20.62 -28.33
C LEU A 165 -25.99 -20.13 -28.94
N LEU A 166 -25.99 -19.01 -29.68
CA LEU A 166 -27.18 -18.37 -30.30
C LEU A 166 -27.09 -18.36 -31.83
#